data_AF-A0AAW4MYZ1-F1
#
_entry.id   AF-A0AAW4MYZ1-F1
#
_cell.length_a   1.000
_cell.length_b   1.000
_cell.length_c   1.000
_cell.angle_alpha   90.00
_cell.angle_beta   90.00
_cell.angle_gamma   90.00
#
_symmetry.space_group_name_H-M   'P 1'
#
loop_
_entity.id
_entity.type
_entity.pdbx_description
1 polymer ?
#
loop_
_entity_poly.entity_id
_entity_poly.type
_entity_poly.pdbx_seq_one_letter_code
_entity_poly.pdbx_strand_id
1 'polypeptide(L)'
;MKKYLGTKLVTAKPMTRAEAEVILGKSIKPAKQEYSGEGYLVRYEDGYQSWSPKEVFDEAYKPADNFLDRLIIERDEVQQRLSSLTSALMQEDFQEKVGSKQYYWMQEQRNAMEIYVEVLNKRITHAINNK
;
A
#
# COMPACT_ATOMS: atom_id res chain seq x y z
N MET A 1 -8.68 18.45 -12.57
CA MET A 1 -8.94 17.91 -11.22
C MET A 1 -7.63 17.89 -10.43
N LYS A 2 -7.67 18.04 -9.10
CA LYS A 2 -6.48 17.93 -8.22
C LYS A 2 -6.32 16.48 -7.73
N LYS A 3 -5.09 16.00 -7.58
CA LYS A 3 -4.77 14.67 -7.05
C LYS A 3 -4.36 14.79 -5.58
N TYR A 4 -4.72 13.81 -4.77
CA TYR A 4 -4.37 13.72 -3.35
C TYR A 4 -3.86 12.31 -3.04
N LEU A 5 -2.88 12.20 -2.14
CA LEU A 5 -2.36 10.93 -1.65
C LEU A 5 -2.81 10.74 -0.19
N GLY A 6 -3.16 9.51 0.17
CA GLY A 6 -3.53 9.18 1.53
C GLY A 6 -3.30 7.70 1.81
N THR A 7 -2.91 7.40 3.04
CA THR A 7 -2.77 6.03 3.55
C THR A 7 -3.79 5.86 4.67
N LYS A 8 -4.46 4.71 4.74
CA LYS A 8 -5.45 4.41 5.76
C LYS A 8 -5.24 3.00 6.30
N LEU A 9 -5.30 2.86 7.61
CA LEU A 9 -5.47 1.56 8.27
C LEU A 9 -6.96 1.29 8.43
N VAL A 10 -7.40 0.09 8.07
CA VAL A 10 -8.80 -0.32 8.16
C VAL A 10 -8.89 -1.71 8.78
N THR A 11 -10.05 -2.01 9.35
CA THR A 11 -10.41 -3.40 9.68
C THR A 11 -11.38 -3.91 8.64
N ALA A 12 -11.24 -5.17 8.25
CA ALA A 12 -12.06 -5.76 7.21
C ALA A 12 -12.48 -7.18 7.58
N LYS A 13 -13.70 -7.55 7.21
CA LYS A 13 -14.23 -8.90 7.35
C LYS A 13 -14.79 -9.37 6.01
N PRO A 14 -14.44 -10.58 5.52
CA PRO A 14 -15.06 -11.15 4.33
C PRO A 14 -16.59 -11.16 4.48
N MET A 15 -17.28 -10.64 3.46
CA MET A 15 -18.73 -10.47 3.49
C MET A 15 -19.26 -10.31 2.07
N THR A 16 -20.36 -10.99 1.76
CA THR A 16 -21.03 -10.80 0.48
C THR A 16 -21.67 -9.42 0.40
N ARG A 17 -21.89 -8.91 -0.82
CA ARG A 17 -22.57 -7.62 -1.01
C ARG A 17 -23.94 -7.58 -0.34
N ALA A 18 -24.73 -8.66 -0.46
CA ALA A 18 -26.09 -8.74 0.09
C ALA A 18 -26.10 -8.63 1.62
N GLU A 19 -25.19 -9.33 2.31
CA GLU A 19 -25.04 -9.24 3.76
C GLU A 19 -24.62 -7.82 4.19
N ALA A 20 -23.71 -7.20 3.44
CA ALA A 20 -23.27 -5.85 3.72
C ALA A 20 -24.38 -4.81 3.51
N GLU A 21 -25.25 -4.98 2.50
CA GLU A 21 -26.43 -4.12 2.28
C GLU A 21 -27.38 -4.15 3.48
N VAL A 22 -27.59 -5.33 4.08
CA VAL A 22 -28.40 -5.48 5.31
C VAL A 22 -27.77 -4.73 6.49
N ILE A 23 -26.45 -4.87 6.69
CA ILE A 23 -25.74 -4.20 7.80
C ILE A 23 -25.69 -2.69 7.62
N LEU A 24 -25.46 -2.22 6.40
CA LEU A 24 -25.33 -0.79 6.09
C LEU A 24 -26.69 -0.10 5.91
N GLY A 25 -27.79 -0.85 5.83
CA GLY A 25 -29.14 -0.32 5.63
C GLY A 25 -29.33 0.41 4.30
N LYS A 26 -28.49 0.13 3.30
CA LYS A 26 -28.52 0.81 1.99
C LYS A 26 -28.11 -0.14 0.87
N SER A 27 -28.67 0.08 -0.32
CA SER A 27 -28.25 -0.67 -1.49
C SER A 27 -26.88 -0.21 -1.99
N ILE A 28 -26.01 -1.17 -2.29
CA ILE A 28 -24.68 -1.00 -2.86
C ILE A 28 -24.77 -1.37 -4.33
N LYS A 29 -24.66 -0.38 -5.21
CA LYS A 29 -24.52 -0.58 -6.65
C LYS A 29 -23.05 -0.81 -6.98
N PRO A 30 -22.64 -2.01 -7.41
CA PRO A 30 -21.25 -2.25 -7.76
C PRO A 30 -20.87 -1.43 -8.98
N ALA A 31 -19.61 -0.98 -9.04
CA ALA A 31 -19.09 -0.21 -10.18
C ALA A 31 -19.07 -1.01 -11.48
N LYS A 32 -19.02 -2.35 -11.37
CA LYS A 32 -19.10 -3.29 -12.48
C LYS A 32 -19.90 -4.52 -12.06
N GLN A 33 -20.57 -5.17 -13.00
CA GLN A 33 -21.44 -6.32 -12.71
C GLN A 33 -20.69 -7.54 -12.14
N GLU A 34 -19.41 -7.68 -12.49
CA GLU A 34 -18.48 -8.70 -11.97
C GLU A 34 -18.22 -8.58 -10.46
N TYR A 35 -18.42 -7.41 -9.86
CA TYR A 35 -18.20 -7.15 -8.44
C TYR A 35 -19.43 -7.43 -7.56
N SER A 36 -20.32 -8.33 -7.98
CA SER A 36 -21.63 -8.52 -7.33
C SER A 36 -21.66 -9.57 -6.21
N GLY A 37 -20.59 -10.34 -6.02
CA GLY A 37 -20.53 -11.47 -5.09
C GLY A 37 -19.68 -11.21 -3.85
N GLU A 38 -18.38 -11.51 -3.96
CA GLU A 38 -17.44 -11.51 -2.84
C GLU A 38 -16.82 -10.13 -2.57
N GLY A 39 -16.59 -9.86 -1.29
CA GLY A 39 -15.92 -8.64 -0.88
C GLY A 39 -15.71 -8.60 0.63
N TYR A 40 -15.54 -7.39 1.12
CA TYR A 40 -15.25 -7.14 2.51
C TYR A 40 -16.11 -5.99 3.04
N LEU A 41 -16.68 -6.18 4.23
CA LEU A 41 -17.14 -5.06 5.04
C LEU A 41 -15.91 -4.42 5.67
N VAL A 42 -15.66 -3.16 5.33
CA VAL A 42 -14.51 -2.36 5.75
C VAL A 42 -14.98 -1.34 6.77
N ARG A 43 -14.29 -1.24 7.91
CA ARG A 43 -14.51 -0.25 8.95
C ARG A 43 -13.27 0.62 9.12
N TYR A 44 -13.49 1.93 9.11
CA TYR A 44 -12.50 2.97 9.32
C TYR A 44 -12.44 3.36 10.80
N GLU A 45 -11.36 4.05 11.18
CA GLU A 45 -11.10 4.47 12.57
C GLU A 45 -12.19 5.40 13.13
N ASP A 46 -12.77 6.26 12.28
CA ASP A 46 -13.89 7.15 12.62
C ASP A 46 -15.24 6.43 12.78
N GLY A 47 -15.25 5.10 12.64
CA GLY A 47 -16.46 4.27 12.70
C GLY A 47 -17.24 4.21 11.39
N TYR A 48 -16.83 4.93 10.34
CA TYR A 48 -17.43 4.80 9.02
C TYR A 48 -17.28 3.36 8.53
N GLN A 49 -18.31 2.87 7.83
CA GLN A 49 -18.33 1.53 7.25
C GLN A 49 -18.67 1.60 5.77
N SER A 50 -17.97 0.79 4.99
CA SER A 50 -18.22 0.61 3.56
C SER A 50 -18.08 -0.86 3.19
N TRP A 51 -18.59 -1.24 2.03
CA TRP A 51 -18.27 -2.53 1.43
C TRP A 51 -17.36 -2.32 0.21
N SER A 52 -16.35 -3.17 0.07
CA SER A 52 -15.44 -3.17 -1.08
C SER A 52 -15.48 -4.53 -1.77
N PRO A 53 -15.56 -4.57 -3.12
CA PRO A 53 -15.35 -5.82 -3.87
C PRO A 53 -14.01 -6.46 -3.50
N LYS A 54 -13.94 -7.79 -3.55
CA LYS A 54 -12.75 -8.56 -3.17
C LYS A 54 -11.51 -8.11 -3.92
N GLU A 55 -11.57 -8.09 -5.25
CA GLU A 55 -10.44 -7.72 -6.11
C GLU A 55 -9.92 -6.31 -5.80
N VAL A 56 -10.84 -5.35 -5.67
CA VAL A 56 -10.51 -3.95 -5.35
C VAL A 56 -9.87 -3.83 -3.97
N PHE A 57 -10.37 -4.60 -2.99
CA PHE A 57 -9.82 -4.58 -1.64
C PHE A 57 -8.43 -5.21 -1.58
N ASP A 58 -8.25 -6.39 -2.19
CA ASP A 58 -6.99 -7.14 -2.16
C ASP A 58 -5.86 -6.41 -2.95
N GLU A 59 -6.23 -5.61 -3.95
CA GLU A 59 -5.31 -4.71 -4.66
C GLU A 59 -4.87 -3.54 -3.76
N ALA A 60 -5.82 -2.90 -3.07
CA ALA A 60 -5.57 -1.68 -2.30
C ALA A 60 -4.99 -1.89 -0.90
N TYR A 61 -5.26 -3.03 -0.26
CA TYR A 61 -4.90 -3.29 1.14
C TYR A 61 -4.04 -4.54 1.27
N LYS A 62 -3.11 -4.52 2.24
CA LYS A 62 -2.28 -5.66 2.62
C LYS A 62 -2.59 -6.08 4.06
N PRO A 63 -2.76 -7.38 4.36
CA PRO A 63 -2.96 -7.86 5.73
C PRO A 63 -1.79 -7.45 6.63
N ALA A 64 -2.09 -6.89 7.79
CA ALA A 64 -1.11 -6.32 8.72
C ALA A 64 -1.38 -6.77 10.16
N ASP A 65 -1.63 -8.07 10.34
CA ASP A 65 -2.17 -8.67 11.57
C ASP A 65 -1.20 -8.55 12.74
N ASN A 66 0.10 -8.60 12.46
CA ASN A 66 1.15 -8.52 13.47
C ASN A 66 2.28 -7.57 13.08
N PHE A 67 3.23 -7.39 14.00
CA PHE A 67 4.38 -6.50 13.79
C PHE A 67 5.27 -6.91 12.62
N LEU A 68 5.46 -8.22 12.40
CA LEU A 68 6.26 -8.73 11.29
C LEU A 68 5.61 -8.38 9.95
N ASP A 69 4.29 -8.52 9.82
CA ASP A 69 3.58 -8.17 8.59
C ASP A 69 3.78 -6.69 8.25
N ARG A 70 3.68 -5.81 9.25
CA ARG A 70 3.92 -4.37 9.08
C ARG A 70 5.35 -4.07 8.60
N LEU A 71 6.35 -4.76 9.15
CA LEU A 71 7.73 -4.61 8.69
C LEU A 71 7.92 -5.05 7.24
N ILE A 72 7.30 -6.17 6.86
CA ILE A 72 7.40 -6.71 5.49
C ILE A 72 6.74 -5.74 4.50
N ILE A 73 5.54 -5.24 4.81
CA ILE A 73 4.84 -4.25 4.00
C ILE A 73 5.69 -2.98 3.82
N GLU A 74 6.20 -2.43 4.93
CA GLU A 74 7.05 -1.24 4.89
C GLU A 74 8.31 -1.45 4.03
N ARG A 75 8.97 -2.60 4.19
CA ARG A 75 10.15 -2.98 3.40
C ARG A 75 9.82 -3.04 1.91
N ASP A 76 8.74 -3.73 1.55
CA ASP A 76 8.33 -3.90 0.15
C ASP A 76 7.97 -2.57 -0.51
N GLU A 77 7.26 -1.68 0.20
CA GLU A 77 6.94 -0.34 -0.30
C GLU A 77 8.19 0.50 -0.56
N VAL A 78 9.12 0.53 0.39
CA VAL A 78 10.38 1.29 0.23
C VAL A 78 11.22 0.69 -0.88
N GLN A 79 11.30 -0.65 -0.99
CA GLN A 79 12.01 -1.35 -2.05
C GLN A 79 11.44 -1.02 -3.44
N GLN A 80 10.12 -0.95 -3.59
CA GLN A 80 9.47 -0.60 -4.85
C GLN A 80 9.78 0.85 -5.25
N ARG A 81 9.71 1.80 -4.29
CA ARG A 81 10.07 3.21 -4.52
C ARG A 81 11.56 3.35 -4.86
N LEU A 82 12.43 2.60 -4.18
CA LEU A 82 13.87 2.56 -4.43
C LEU A 82 14.14 2.06 -5.86
N SER A 83 13.54 0.94 -6.26
CA SER A 83 13.68 0.40 -7.62
C SER A 83 13.25 1.42 -8.67
N SER A 84 12.11 2.09 -8.45
CA SER A 84 11.60 3.13 -9.37
C SER A 84 12.57 4.31 -9.48
N LEU A 85 13.12 4.78 -8.36
CA LEU A 85 14.10 5.88 -8.32
C LEU A 85 15.41 5.48 -9.01
N THR A 86 15.92 4.28 -8.75
CA THR A 86 17.12 3.74 -9.40
C THR A 86 16.92 3.64 -10.90
N SER A 87 15.78 3.13 -11.37
CA SER A 87 15.44 3.09 -12.80
C SER A 87 15.39 4.48 -13.43
N ALA A 88 14.88 5.49 -12.73
CA ALA A 88 14.87 6.87 -13.22
C ALA A 88 16.28 7.45 -13.32
N LEU A 89 17.12 7.26 -12.28
CA LEU A 89 18.49 7.76 -12.23
C LEU A 89 19.42 7.15 -13.31
N MET A 90 19.09 5.97 -13.84
CA MET A 90 19.82 5.30 -14.92
C MET A 90 19.49 5.82 -16.33
N GLN A 91 18.43 6.62 -16.50
CA GLN A 91 18.09 7.17 -17.82
C GLN A 91 19.08 8.29 -18.19
N GLU A 92 19.64 8.22 -19.40
CA GLU A 92 20.72 9.11 -19.85
C GLU A 92 20.35 10.60 -19.79
N ASP A 93 19.10 10.95 -20.07
CA ASP A 93 18.61 12.34 -20.11
C ASP A 93 18.01 12.81 -18.77
N PHE A 94 18.02 11.97 -17.74
CA PHE A 94 17.31 12.27 -16.49
C PHE A 94 17.91 13.46 -15.74
N GLN A 95 19.23 13.54 -15.67
CA GLN A 95 19.92 14.64 -15.01
C GLN A 95 19.59 15.99 -15.67
N GLU A 96 19.47 16.04 -16.99
CA GLU A 96 19.06 17.23 -17.73
C GLU A 96 17.61 17.61 -17.39
N LYS A 97 16.70 16.62 -17.36
CA LYS A 97 15.27 16.83 -17.05
C LYS A 97 15.02 17.39 -15.65
N VAL A 98 15.70 16.88 -14.63
CA VAL A 98 15.47 17.30 -13.23
C VAL A 98 16.42 18.42 -12.76
N GLY A 99 17.52 18.64 -13.47
CA GLY A 99 18.59 19.54 -13.09
C GLY A 99 19.58 18.92 -12.10
N SER A 100 20.84 19.38 -12.17
CA SER A 100 21.98 18.79 -11.44
C SER A 100 21.76 18.69 -9.93
N LYS A 101 21.16 19.70 -9.30
CA LYS A 101 20.93 19.73 -7.86
C LYS A 101 19.89 18.70 -7.40
N GLN A 102 18.79 18.57 -8.13
CA GLN A 102 17.77 17.56 -7.86
C GLN A 102 18.33 16.15 -8.11
N TYR A 103 19.06 15.97 -9.21
CA TYR A 103 19.71 14.70 -9.52
C TYR A 103 20.66 14.25 -8.39
N TYR A 104 21.45 15.17 -7.84
CA TYR A 104 22.32 14.89 -6.69
C TYR A 104 21.51 14.46 -5.45
N TRP A 105 20.47 15.21 -5.07
CA TRP A 105 19.64 14.84 -3.92
C TRP A 105 18.86 13.54 -4.11
N MET A 106 18.47 13.22 -5.34
CA MET A 106 17.85 11.94 -5.68
C MET A 106 18.83 10.77 -5.51
N GLN A 107 20.13 10.95 -5.77
CA GLN A 107 21.15 9.94 -5.45
C GLN A 107 21.33 9.77 -3.94
N GLU A 108 21.37 10.87 -3.18
CA GLU A 108 21.41 10.81 -1.72
C GLU A 108 20.17 10.11 -1.14
N GLN A 109 18.99 10.43 -1.69
CA GLN A 109 17.74 9.76 -1.36
C GLN A 109 17.82 8.25 -1.63
N ARG A 110 18.31 7.85 -2.82
CA ARG A 110 18.49 6.44 -3.17
C ARG A 110 19.38 5.72 -2.14
N ASN A 111 20.54 6.29 -1.81
CA ASN A 111 21.48 5.70 -0.86
C ASN A 111 20.85 5.55 0.54
N ALA A 112 20.10 6.56 1.01
CA ALA A 112 19.41 6.48 2.30
C ALA A 112 18.31 5.41 2.31
N MET A 113 17.57 5.27 1.20
CA MET A 113 16.54 4.23 1.05
C MET A 113 17.15 2.83 1.03
N GLU A 114 18.30 2.63 0.38
CA GLU A 114 19.05 1.36 0.40
C GLU A 114 19.41 0.95 1.83
N ILE A 115 20.02 1.86 2.59
CA ILE A 115 20.38 1.63 4.00
C ILE A 115 19.13 1.27 4.82
N TYR A 116 18.03 1.99 4.60
CA TYR A 116 16.81 1.75 5.36
C TYR A 116 16.21 0.37 5.07
N VAL A 117 16.16 -0.04 3.80
CA VAL A 117 15.75 -1.40 3.40
C VAL A 117 16.63 -2.46 4.06
N GLU A 118 17.95 -2.26 4.12
CA GLU A 118 18.85 -3.19 4.79
C GLU A 118 18.53 -3.33 6.29
N VAL A 119 18.23 -2.22 6.96
CA VAL A 119 17.81 -2.24 8.38
C VAL A 119 16.49 -2.99 8.55
N LEU A 120 15.51 -2.77 7.68
CA LEU A 120 14.25 -3.50 7.70
C LEU A 120 14.47 -5.00 7.50
N ASN A 121 15.30 -5.40 6.53
CA ASN A 121 15.66 -6.80 6.31
C ASN A 121 16.31 -7.42 7.56
N LYS A 122 17.24 -6.71 8.23
CA LYS A 122 17.84 -7.18 9.49
C LYS A 122 16.79 -7.40 10.59
N ARG A 123 15.85 -6.45 10.76
CA ARG A 123 14.75 -6.54 11.74
C ARG A 123 13.81 -7.71 11.44
N ILE A 124 13.45 -7.89 10.17
CA ILE A 124 12.61 -9.00 9.70
C ILE A 124 13.28 -10.34 10.00
N THR A 125 14.54 -10.52 9.59
CA THR A 125 15.31 -11.75 9.84
C THR A 125 15.42 -12.05 11.33
N HIS A 126 15.71 -11.04 12.16
CA HIS A 126 15.74 -11.21 13.61
C HIS A 126 14.37 -11.63 14.17
N ALA A 127 13.29 -11.00 13.73
CA ALA A 127 11.93 -11.33 14.19
C ALA A 127 11.46 -12.72 13.72
N ILE A 128 11.96 -13.25 12.61
CA ILE A 128 11.67 -14.61 12.15
C ILE A 128 12.44 -15.64 13.00
N ASN A 129 13.71 -15.37 13.27
CA ASN A 129 14.61 -16.32 13.94
C ASN A 129 14.45 -16.38 15.47
N ASN A 130 13.80 -15.39 16.08
CA ASN A 130 13.61 -15.30 17.54
C ASN A 130 12.12 -15.43 17.94
N LYS A 131 11.35 -16.20 17.15
CA LYS A 131 9.98 -16.60 17.48
C LYS A 131 9.94 -17.91 18.25
#